data_AF-A0A498KW49-F1
#
_entry.id   AF-A0A498KW49-F1
#
_cell.length_a   1.000
_cell.length_b   1.000
_cell.length_c   1.000
_cell.angle_alpha   90.00
_cell.angle_beta   90.00
_cell.angle_gamma   90.00
#
_symmetry.space_group_name_H-M   'P 1'
#
loop_
_entity.id
_entity.type
_entity.pdbx_description
1 polymer ?
#
loop_
_entity_poly.entity_id
_entity_poly.type
_entity_poly.pdbx_seq_one_letter_code
_entity_poly.pdbx_strand_id
1 'polypeptide(L)'
;MFTRILSLATVFVLAATLPLAAIAVRGYWRAPFSRLLRPLPVILGALVALHVPTVLAVDPPVAYSTVVSSLAVAASFAMAFEALLLLTGRRKL
;
A
#
# COMPACT_ATOMS: atom_id res chain seq x y z
N MET A 1 17.45 -11.86 -15.72
CA MET A 1 17.21 -10.58 -16.42
C MET A 1 15.72 -10.21 -16.45
N PHE A 2 14.83 -11.10 -16.90
CA PHE A 2 13.38 -10.88 -16.94
C PHE A 2 12.76 -10.43 -15.60
N THR A 3 13.13 -11.07 -14.50
CA THR A 3 12.64 -10.76 -13.14
C THR A 3 12.94 -9.31 -12.71
N ARG A 4 14.09 -8.78 -13.12
CA ARG A 4 14.52 -7.41 -12.77
C ARG A 4 13.75 -6.37 -13.58
N ILE A 5 13.49 -6.64 -14.86
CA ILE A 5 12.69 -5.77 -15.75
C ILE A 5 11.24 -5.70 -15.23
N LEU A 6 10.66 -6.85 -14.88
CA LEU A 6 9.34 -6.90 -14.26
C LEU A 6 9.30 -6.12 -12.95
N SER A 7 10.25 -6.34 -12.04
CA SER A 7 10.32 -5.62 -10.77
C SER A 7 10.45 -4.12 -10.97
N LEU A 8 11.21 -3.67 -11.97
CA LEU A 8 11.37 -2.25 -12.29
C LEU A 8 10.05 -1.65 -12.80
N ALA A 9 9.35 -2.35 -13.69
CA ALA A 9 8.03 -1.94 -14.17
C ALA A 9 7.01 -1.89 -13.02
N THR A 10 7.02 -2.88 -12.12
CA THR A 10 6.18 -2.92 -10.93
C THR A 10 6.46 -1.72 -10.01
N VAL A 11 7.73 -1.44 -9.72
CA VAL A 11 8.11 -0.25 -8.91
C VAL A 11 7.65 1.03 -9.60
N PHE A 12 7.82 1.16 -10.91
CA PHE A 12 7.40 2.35 -11.65
C PHE A 12 5.89 2.58 -11.55
N VAL A 13 5.08 1.54 -11.78
CA VAL A 13 3.61 1.61 -11.66
C VAL A 13 3.18 1.90 -10.22
N LEU A 14 3.79 1.23 -9.24
CA LEU A 14 3.49 1.46 -7.82
C LEU A 14 3.89 2.88 -7.37
N ALA A 15 5.05 3.37 -7.79
CA ALA A 15 5.51 4.72 -7.50
C ALA A 15 4.63 5.78 -8.17
N ALA A 16 4.14 5.54 -9.38
CA ALA A 16 3.20 6.42 -10.08
C ALA A 16 1.80 6.43 -9.44
N THR A 17 1.36 5.31 -8.86
CA THR A 17 0.06 5.21 -8.18
C THR A 17 0.06 5.78 -6.76
N LEU A 18 1.22 5.82 -6.10
CA LEU A 18 1.38 6.39 -4.76
C LEU A 18 0.91 7.86 -4.64
N PRO A 19 1.31 8.81 -5.53
CA PRO A 19 0.78 10.17 -5.47
C PRO A 19 -0.72 10.24 -5.75
N LEU A 20 -1.25 9.38 -6.64
CA LEU A 20 -2.69 9.29 -6.89
C LEU A 20 -3.45 8.86 -5.63
N ALA A 21 -2.91 7.88 -4.89
CA ALA A 21 -3.47 7.46 -3.61
C ALA A 21 -3.43 8.59 -2.57
N ALA A 22 -2.32 9.34 -2.48
CA ALA A 22 -2.22 10.49 -1.58
C ALA A 22 -3.24 11.58 -1.94
N ILE A 23 -3.41 11.88 -3.23
CA ILE A 23 -4.43 12.82 -3.72
C ILE A 23 -5.83 12.31 -3.39
N ALA A 24 -6.11 11.03 -3.59
CA ALA A 24 -7.41 10.43 -3.25
C ALA A 24 -7.71 10.56 -1.76
N VAL A 25 -6.75 10.25 -0.88
CA VAL A 25 -6.90 10.41 0.57
C VAL A 25 -7.20 11.85 0.95
N ARG A 26 -6.49 12.81 0.33
CA ARG A 26 -6.69 14.23 0.60
C ARG A 26 -8.03 14.74 0.06
N GLY A 27 -8.42 14.33 -1.15
CA GLY A 27 -9.68 14.72 -1.80
C GLY A 27 -10.90 14.17 -1.08
N TYR A 28 -10.83 12.93 -0.58
CA TYR A 28 -11.92 12.27 0.11
C TYR A 28 -11.85 12.39 1.64
N TRP A 29 -11.08 13.34 2.19
CA TRP A 29 -10.89 13.46 3.64
C TRP A 29 -12.22 13.60 4.42
N ARG A 30 -13.20 14.29 3.83
CA ARG A 30 -14.54 14.52 4.40
C ARG A 30 -15.57 13.46 3.98
N ALA A 31 -15.19 12.52 3.13
CA ALA A 31 -16.12 11.51 2.62
C ALA A 31 -16.41 10.44 3.67
N PRO A 32 -17.60 9.81 3.61
CA PRO A 32 -17.95 8.72 4.51
C PRO A 32 -17.09 7.47 4.30
N PHE A 33 -16.20 7.40 3.31
CA PHE A 33 -15.22 6.32 3.11
C PHE A 33 -13.77 6.77 3.32
N SER A 34 -13.54 7.95 3.90
CA SER A 34 -12.19 8.50 4.12
C SER A 34 -11.26 7.55 4.89
N ARG A 35 -11.77 6.86 5.90
CA ARG A 35 -11.00 5.89 6.71
C ARG A 35 -10.54 4.67 5.91
N LEU A 36 -11.33 4.23 4.92
CA LEU A 36 -10.98 3.14 4.02
C LEU A 36 -9.80 3.51 3.11
N LEU A 37 -9.69 4.79 2.72
CA LEU A 37 -8.62 5.25 1.84
C LEU A 37 -7.30 5.54 2.58
N ARG A 38 -7.34 5.83 3.88
CA ARG A 38 -6.13 6.18 4.66
C ARG A 38 -5.00 5.14 4.62
N PRO A 39 -5.25 3.83 4.66
CA PRO A 39 -4.19 2.82 4.59
C PRO A 39 -3.61 2.64 3.17
N LEU A 40 -4.26 3.16 2.13
CA LEU A 40 -3.91 2.94 0.72
C LEU A 40 -2.48 3.43 0.38
N PRO A 41 -2.06 4.66 0.77
CA PRO A 41 -0.68 5.09 0.58
C PRO A 41 0.34 4.24 1.32
N VAL A 42 -0.03 3.71 2.49
CA VAL A 42 0.84 2.85 3.31
C VAL A 42 1.06 1.51 2.62
N ILE A 43 0.00 0.90 2.07
CA ILE A 43 0.07 -0.35 1.31
C ILE A 43 0.96 -0.15 0.08
N LEU A 44 0.70 0.89 -0.72
CA LEU A 44 1.50 1.16 -1.93
C LEU A 44 2.96 1.43 -1.58
N GLY A 45 3.23 2.22 -0.53
CA GLY A 45 4.59 2.46 -0.07
C GLY A 45 5.31 1.19 0.37
N ALA A 46 4.63 0.30 1.09
CA ALA A 46 5.20 -0.99 1.50
C ALA A 46 5.46 -1.90 0.29
N LEU A 47 4.56 -1.93 -0.70
CA LEU A 47 4.76 -2.71 -1.93
C LEU A 47 5.92 -2.17 -2.77
N VAL A 48 6.08 -0.85 -2.88
CA VAL A 48 7.27 -0.24 -3.49
C VAL A 48 8.53 -0.71 -2.75
N ALA A 49 8.54 -0.56 -1.43
CA ALA A 49 9.67 -0.93 -0.58
C ALA A 49 10.08 -2.41 -0.76
N LEU A 50 9.12 -3.33 -0.89
CA LEU A 50 9.42 -4.75 -1.13
C LEU A 50 10.13 -5.03 -2.46
N HIS A 51 9.91 -4.20 -3.50
CA HIS A 51 10.49 -4.41 -4.82
C HIS A 51 11.79 -3.63 -5.04
N VAL A 52 12.10 -2.64 -4.20
CA VAL A 52 13.33 -1.82 -4.28
C VAL A 52 14.61 -2.67 -4.18
N PRO A 53 14.78 -3.63 -3.25
CA PRO A 53 16.00 -4.44 -3.17
C PRO A 53 16.29 -5.23 -4.45
N THR A 54 15.25 -5.80 -5.06
CA THR A 54 15.33 -6.51 -6.35
C THR A 54 15.78 -5.59 -7.49
N VAL A 55 15.32 -4.34 -7.49
CA VAL A 55 15.75 -3.33 -8.47
C VAL A 55 17.22 -2.93 -8.25
N LEU A 56 17.60 -2.67 -7.01
CA LEU A 56 18.95 -2.26 -6.63
C LEU A 56 19.96 -3.42 -6.66
N ALA A 57 19.50 -4.66 -6.82
CA ALA A 57 20.33 -5.87 -6.75
C ALA A 57 21.10 -5.97 -5.42
N VAL A 58 20.41 -5.65 -4.32
CA VAL A 58 20.93 -5.73 -2.95
C VAL A 58 20.14 -6.80 -2.21
N ASP A 59 20.82 -7.62 -1.41
CA ASP A 59 20.20 -8.58 -0.52
C ASP A 59 19.80 -7.91 0.81
N PRO A 60 18.51 -7.65 1.05
CA PRO A 60 18.07 -7.04 2.28
C PRO A 60 18.08 -8.07 3.43
N PRO A 61 18.25 -7.64 4.69
CA PRO A 61 18.08 -8.51 5.84
C PRO A 61 16.68 -9.14 5.87
N VAL A 62 16.55 -10.39 6.35
CA VAL A 62 15.24 -11.06 6.50
C VAL A 62 14.24 -10.26 7.35
N ALA A 63 14.75 -9.51 8.33
CA ALA A 63 13.95 -8.61 9.14
C ALA A 63 13.26 -7.52 8.29
N TYR A 64 13.91 -7.01 7.23
CA TYR A 64 13.34 -6.00 6.36
C TYR A 64 12.12 -6.53 5.62
N SER A 65 12.24 -7.67 4.92
CA SER A 65 11.12 -8.24 4.16
C SER A 65 9.97 -8.63 5.08
N THR A 66 10.27 -9.12 6.29
CA THR A 66 9.27 -9.47 7.29
C THR A 66 8.50 -8.23 7.77
N VAL A 67 9.21 -7.18 8.21
CA VAL A 67 8.58 -5.94 8.70
C VAL A 67 7.75 -5.27 7.62
N VAL A 68 8.30 -5.11 6.41
CA VAL A 68 7.59 -4.43 5.32
C VAL A 68 6.39 -5.24 4.85
N SER A 69 6.50 -6.56 4.76
CA SER A 69 5.37 -7.43 4.40
C SER A 69 4.29 -7.43 5.47
N SER A 70 4.66 -7.52 6.75
CA SER A 70 3.71 -7.42 7.87
C SER A 70 2.97 -6.08 7.87
N LEU A 71 3.67 -4.98 7.56
CA LEU A 71 3.08 -3.66 7.46
C LEU A 71 2.09 -3.57 6.29
N ALA A 72 2.43 -4.13 5.12
CA ALA A 72 1.52 -4.23 3.98
C ALA A 72 0.25 -5.05 4.31
N VAL A 73 0.42 -6.18 5.01
CA VAL A 73 -0.69 -7.03 5.44
C VAL A 73 -1.57 -6.32 6.46
N ALA A 74 -0.99 -5.70 7.49
CA ALA A 74 -1.73 -4.99 8.53
C ALA A 74 -2.53 -3.80 7.94
N ALA A 75 -1.93 -3.04 7.02
CA ALA A 75 -2.60 -1.94 6.36
C ALA A 75 -3.74 -2.42 5.43
N SER A 76 -3.53 -3.53 4.71
CA SER A 76 -4.56 -4.17 3.88
C SER A 76 -5.72 -4.69 4.73
N PHE A 77 -5.41 -5.29 5.88
CA PHE A 77 -6.41 -5.75 6.84
C PHE A 77 -7.23 -4.59 7.41
N ALA A 78 -6.58 -3.50 7.82
CA ALA A 78 -7.27 -2.30 8.31
C ALA A 78 -8.23 -1.72 7.25
N MET A 79 -7.81 -1.69 5.99
CA MET A 79 -8.66 -1.27 4.87
C MET A 79 -9.85 -2.18 4.66
N ALA A 80 -9.63 -3.50 4.66
CA ALA A 80 -10.70 -4.48 4.51
C ALA A 80 -11.70 -4.42 5.67
N PHE A 81 -11.22 -4.17 6.89
CA PHE A 81 -12.07 -3.99 8.06
C PHE A 81 -12.95 -2.73 7.94
N GLU A 82 -12.38 -1.60 7.53
CA GLU A 82 -13.16 -0.37 7.26
C GLU A 82 -14.16 -0.58 6.12
N ALA A 83 -13.82 -1.36 5.09
CA ALA A 83 -14.74 -1.74 4.01
C ALA A 83 -15.93 -2.55 4.54
N LEU A 84 -15.68 -3.53 5.41
CA LEU A 84 -16.74 -4.31 6.05
C LEU A 84 -17.64 -3.43 6.93
N LEU A 85 -17.07 -2.51 7.72
CA LEU A 85 -17.85 -1.58 8.53
C LEU A 85 -18.73 -0.65 7.70
N LEU A 86 -18.23 -0.22 6.53
CA LEU A 86 -19.01 0.58 5.58
C LEU A 86 -20.16 -0.22 4.97
N LEU A 87 -19.89 -1.43 4.49
CA LEU A 87 -20.89 -2.29 3.87
C LEU A 87 -21.97 -2.76 4.84
N THR A 88 -21.62 -2.92 6.12
CA THR A 88 -22.55 -3.35 7.17
C THR A 88 -23.27 -2.19 7.86
N GLY A 89 -23.03 -0.94 7.46
CA GLY A 89 -23.66 0.25 8.05
C GLY A 89 -23.27 0.51 9.52
N ARG A 90 -22.28 -0.22 10.06
CA ARG A 90 -21.86 -0.13 11.48
C ARG A 90 -20.90 1.03 11.78
N ARG A 91 -20.77 1.97 10.86
CA ARG A 91 -19.84 3.09 11.00
C ARG A 91 -20.38 4.15 11.96
N LYS A 92 -19.58 4.53 12.96
CA LYS A 92 -19.77 5.78 13.71
C LYS A 92 -19.37 6.93 12.78
N LEU A 93 -20.35 7.78 12.44
CA LEU A 93 -20.16 9.03 11.69
C LEU A 93 -19.23 9.97 12.46
#